data_AF-A0A4V0I584-F1
#
_entry.id   AF-A0A4V0I584-F1
#
_cell.length_a   1.000
_cell.length_b   1.000
_cell.length_c   1.000
_cell.angle_alpha   90.00
_cell.angle_beta   90.00
_cell.angle_gamma   90.00
#
_symmetry.space_group_name_H-M   'P 1'
#
loop_
_entity.id
_entity.type
_entity.pdbx_description
1 polymer ?
#
loop_
_entity_poly.entity_id
_entity_poly.type
_entity_poly.pdbx_seq_one_letter_code
_entity_poly.pdbx_strand_id
1 'polypeptide(L)'
;MYVRRLVFVTVAALVAPAVAAAGPIAFSLVPTQFWTEPGAPALGTTLSPLTPGALAFDPAAGVPTQVPVVAYEPWRLAPPLPRHVHPDGTTHWNNEGYFTLDVRLTDAASGASADLRFGGRAHMYNQYSTGGGWTGTTYWWFMDARTVTLGGNDYTVWGDNWYGTTEPALNVWVGPNPPAHLTPEPAGLLLGAIALVPLGLRALRQRPTRVRAHDPRRGV
;
A
#
# COMPACT_ATOMS: atom_id res chain seq x y z
N MET A 1 27.48 -29.54 21.26
CA MET A 1 26.30 -28.65 21.07
C MET A 1 26.59 -27.32 20.37
N TYR A 2 27.86 -26.91 20.17
CA TYR A 2 28.19 -25.63 19.49
C TYR A 2 27.95 -25.61 17.98
N VAL A 3 28.06 -26.76 17.29
CA VAL A 3 27.95 -26.85 15.83
C VAL A 3 26.52 -26.56 15.32
N ARG A 4 25.48 -26.97 16.07
CA ARG A 4 24.08 -26.71 15.69
C ARG A 4 23.70 -25.22 15.74
N ARG A 5 24.30 -24.45 16.66
CA ARG A 5 24.05 -23.00 16.78
C ARG A 5 24.77 -22.22 15.68
N LEU A 6 25.95 -22.66 15.27
CA LEU A 6 26.71 -22.02 14.20
C LEU A 6 25.98 -22.14 12.87
N VAL A 7 25.50 -23.34 12.51
CA VAL A 7 24.74 -23.60 11.27
C VAL A 7 23.46 -22.76 11.19
N PHE A 8 22.75 -22.59 12.30
CA PHE A 8 21.52 -21.78 12.33
C PHE A 8 21.81 -20.30 12.06
N VAL A 9 22.92 -19.78 12.61
CA VAL A 9 23.35 -18.39 12.40
C VAL A 9 23.86 -18.17 10.98
N THR A 10 24.63 -19.10 10.39
CA THR A 10 25.08 -18.96 8.99
C THR A 10 23.94 -19.11 7.99
N VAL A 11 22.98 -20.01 8.21
CA VAL A 11 21.80 -20.13 7.34
C VAL A 11 20.92 -18.87 7.46
N ALA A 12 20.68 -18.35 8.66
CA ALA A 12 19.95 -17.09 8.82
C ALA A 12 20.68 -15.89 8.18
N ALA A 13 22.01 -15.84 8.28
CA ALA A 13 22.84 -14.79 7.67
C ALA A 13 22.98 -14.91 6.15
N LEU A 14 22.76 -16.10 5.56
CA LEU A 14 22.78 -16.32 4.10
C LEU A 14 21.40 -16.16 3.46
N VAL A 15 20.31 -16.44 4.18
CA VAL A 15 18.93 -16.27 3.69
C VAL A 15 18.51 -14.80 3.72
N ALA A 16 18.93 -14.02 4.73
CA ALA A 16 18.62 -12.59 4.81
C ALA A 16 19.06 -11.75 3.58
N PRO A 17 20.28 -11.91 3.03
CA PRO A 17 20.68 -11.20 1.81
C PRO A 17 20.07 -11.78 0.53
N ALA A 18 19.58 -13.03 0.53
CA ALA A 18 18.90 -13.61 -0.63
C ALA A 18 17.49 -13.01 -0.85
N VAL A 19 16.80 -12.65 0.23
CA VAL A 19 15.53 -11.90 0.16
C VAL A 19 15.77 -10.44 -0.24
N ALA A 20 16.95 -9.88 0.09
CA ALA A 20 17.36 -8.54 -0.34
C ALA A 20 17.91 -8.49 -1.78
N ALA A 21 18.12 -9.63 -2.44
CA ALA A 21 18.67 -9.74 -3.79
C ALA A 21 17.65 -10.20 -4.84
N ALA A 22 16.36 -10.30 -4.48
CA ALA A 22 15.31 -10.40 -5.49
C ALA A 22 15.26 -9.08 -6.25
N GLY A 23 15.61 -9.08 -7.54
CA GLY A 23 15.43 -7.92 -8.41
C GLY A 23 13.97 -7.48 -8.49
N PRO A 24 13.65 -6.46 -9.31
CA PRO A 24 12.29 -5.95 -9.41
C PRO A 24 11.28 -7.08 -9.67
N ILE A 25 10.22 -7.11 -8.86
CA ILE A 25 9.15 -8.10 -8.95
C ILE A 25 8.10 -7.56 -9.91
N ALA A 26 7.99 -8.18 -11.08
CA ALA A 26 7.00 -7.81 -12.09
C ALA A 26 5.61 -8.36 -11.74
N PHE A 27 4.58 -7.55 -11.97
CA PHE A 27 3.18 -7.94 -11.75
C PHE A 27 2.27 -7.17 -12.71
N SER A 28 1.00 -7.55 -12.78
CA SER A 28 -0.06 -6.75 -13.40
C SER A 28 -1.22 -6.56 -12.44
N LEU A 29 -1.85 -5.39 -12.48
CA LEU A 29 -3.05 -5.06 -11.72
C LEU A 29 -4.04 -4.40 -12.66
N VAL A 30 -5.08 -5.12 -13.05
CA VAL A 30 -5.98 -4.70 -14.12
C VAL A 30 -7.42 -4.61 -13.59
N PRO A 31 -8.11 -3.47 -13.75
CA PRO A 31 -9.54 -3.39 -13.49
C PRO A 31 -10.33 -4.38 -14.35
N THR A 32 -11.19 -5.16 -13.70
CA THR A 32 -12.07 -6.13 -14.37
C THR A 32 -13.51 -5.64 -14.42
N GLN A 33 -13.96 -4.95 -13.37
CA GLN A 33 -15.32 -4.39 -13.29
C GLN A 33 -15.30 -3.09 -12.47
N PHE A 34 -16.17 -2.16 -12.84
CA PHE A 34 -16.30 -0.86 -12.17
C PHE A 34 -17.77 -0.48 -12.04
N TRP A 35 -18.16 0.00 -10.86
CA TRP A 35 -19.53 0.44 -10.59
C TRP A 35 -19.52 1.71 -9.77
N THR A 36 -20.54 2.53 -10.01
CA THR A 36 -20.87 3.69 -9.18
C THR A 36 -22.26 3.50 -8.59
N GLU A 37 -22.52 4.15 -7.46
CA GLU A 37 -23.82 4.08 -6.81
C GLU A 37 -24.93 4.59 -7.77
N PRO A 38 -26.08 3.87 -7.89
CA PRO A 38 -27.16 4.24 -8.79
C PRO A 38 -27.76 5.65 -8.58
N GLY A 39 -27.56 6.24 -7.39
CA GLY A 39 -27.99 7.59 -7.05
C GLY A 39 -27.04 8.71 -7.47
N ALA A 40 -25.86 8.39 -8.02
CA ALA A 40 -24.82 9.36 -8.35
C ALA A 40 -24.41 9.31 -9.84
N PRO A 41 -25.32 9.62 -10.79
CA PRO A 41 -25.08 9.44 -12.23
C PRO A 41 -23.89 10.25 -12.77
N ALA A 42 -23.57 11.37 -12.14
CA ALA A 42 -22.42 12.17 -12.53
C ALA A 42 -21.08 11.56 -12.09
N LEU A 43 -21.04 10.75 -11.03
CA LEU A 43 -19.86 9.90 -10.76
C LEU A 43 -19.68 8.92 -11.92
N GLY A 44 -20.74 8.20 -12.29
CA GLY A 44 -20.67 7.20 -13.38
C GLY A 44 -20.25 7.78 -14.74
N THR A 45 -20.43 9.08 -14.94
CA THR A 45 -20.05 9.78 -16.18
C THR A 45 -18.60 10.27 -16.15
N THR A 46 -18.13 10.74 -14.99
CA THR A 46 -16.80 11.37 -14.84
C THR A 46 -15.73 10.40 -14.41
N LEU A 47 -16.09 9.22 -13.91
CA LEU A 47 -15.15 8.18 -13.53
C LEU A 47 -15.04 7.13 -14.61
N SER A 48 -13.81 6.86 -15.06
CA SER A 48 -13.53 5.82 -16.04
C SER A 48 -12.44 4.89 -15.51
N PRO A 49 -12.59 3.56 -15.57
CA PRO A 49 -11.49 2.66 -15.24
C PRO A 49 -10.31 2.89 -16.19
N LEU A 50 -9.09 2.78 -15.66
CA LEU A 50 -7.83 2.83 -16.40
C LEU A 50 -7.24 1.43 -16.51
N THR A 51 -6.54 1.16 -17.61
CA THR A 51 -5.75 -0.07 -17.76
C THR A 51 -4.27 0.28 -17.62
N PRO A 52 -3.65 0.02 -16.46
CA PRO A 52 -2.24 0.31 -16.25
C PRO A 52 -1.34 -0.47 -17.22
N GLY A 53 -0.20 0.10 -17.55
CA GLY A 53 0.83 -0.53 -18.38
C GLY A 53 1.63 -1.61 -17.62
N ALA A 54 2.86 -1.87 -18.07
CA ALA A 54 3.77 -2.78 -17.38
C ALA A 54 4.14 -2.24 -16.00
N LEU A 55 4.05 -3.08 -14.96
CA LEU A 55 4.32 -2.72 -13.57
C LEU A 55 5.42 -3.59 -12.97
N ALA A 56 6.20 -3.00 -12.08
CA ALA A 56 7.15 -3.70 -11.23
C ALA A 56 7.25 -3.03 -9.87
N PHE A 57 7.52 -3.82 -8.85
CA PHE A 57 7.89 -3.36 -7.51
C PHE A 57 9.39 -3.59 -7.31
N ASP A 58 10.12 -2.55 -6.92
CA ASP A 58 11.54 -2.65 -6.56
C ASP A 58 11.67 -2.72 -5.04
N PRO A 59 11.99 -3.90 -4.46
CA PRO A 59 12.18 -4.04 -3.03
C PRO A 59 13.31 -3.15 -2.49
N ALA A 60 14.29 -2.79 -3.31
CA ALA A 60 15.41 -1.95 -2.89
C ALA A 60 15.01 -0.47 -2.75
N ALA A 61 14.01 -0.02 -3.51
CA ALA A 61 13.48 1.34 -3.41
C ALA A 61 12.68 1.55 -2.11
N GLY A 62 12.06 0.49 -1.58
CA GLY A 62 11.26 0.55 -0.35
C GLY A 62 10.03 1.46 -0.45
N VAL A 63 9.57 1.77 -1.66
CA VAL A 63 8.39 2.59 -1.94
C VAL A 63 7.36 1.72 -2.67
N PRO A 64 6.07 1.78 -2.28
CA PRO A 64 5.01 1.08 -3.00
C PRO A 64 4.93 1.51 -4.47
N THR A 65 4.55 0.57 -5.34
CA THR A 65 4.22 0.90 -6.73
C THR A 65 2.82 1.49 -6.76
N GLN A 66 2.69 2.77 -7.10
CA GLN A 66 1.40 3.42 -7.34
C GLN A 66 0.87 3.05 -8.72
N VAL A 67 -0.39 2.61 -8.77
CA VAL A 67 -1.07 2.11 -9.96
C VAL A 67 -2.37 2.90 -10.15
N PRO A 68 -2.41 3.89 -11.06
CA PRO A 68 -3.63 4.62 -11.39
C PRO A 68 -4.69 3.66 -11.93
N VAL A 69 -5.85 3.59 -11.29
CA VAL A 69 -6.90 2.59 -11.65
C VAL A 69 -8.19 3.21 -12.15
N VAL A 70 -8.42 4.49 -11.86
CA VAL A 70 -9.60 5.23 -12.30
C VAL A 70 -9.13 6.62 -12.72
N ALA A 71 -9.65 7.15 -13.83
CA ALA A 71 -9.48 8.54 -14.24
C ALA A 71 -10.66 9.37 -13.79
N TYR A 72 -10.41 10.66 -13.54
CA TYR A 72 -11.45 11.66 -13.34
C TYR A 72 -11.46 12.64 -14.50
N GLU A 73 -12.60 12.65 -15.19
CA GLU A 73 -12.77 13.29 -16.49
C GLU A 73 -13.98 14.23 -16.43
N PRO A 74 -13.88 15.38 -15.75
CA PRO A 74 -15.01 16.30 -15.55
C PRO A 74 -15.60 16.82 -16.86
N TRP A 75 -14.79 16.90 -17.93
CA TRP A 75 -15.22 17.28 -19.27
C TRP A 75 -16.25 16.34 -19.90
N ARG A 76 -16.46 15.13 -19.36
CA ARG A 76 -17.53 14.22 -19.81
C ARG A 76 -18.93 14.64 -19.35
N LEU A 77 -19.02 15.56 -18.39
CA LEU A 77 -20.31 16.10 -17.94
C LEU A 77 -20.95 16.94 -19.04
N ALA A 78 -22.27 16.82 -19.17
CA ALA A 78 -23.03 17.69 -20.07
C ALA A 78 -22.86 19.16 -19.64
N PRO A 79 -22.74 20.11 -20.58
CA PRO A 79 -22.75 21.53 -20.25
C PRO A 79 -24.03 21.91 -19.47
N PRO A 80 -23.93 22.83 -18.51
CA PRO A 80 -25.09 23.30 -17.76
C PRO A 80 -26.05 24.05 -18.68
N LEU A 81 -27.34 24.05 -18.32
CA LEU A 81 -28.32 24.88 -19.01
C LEU A 81 -27.97 26.37 -18.81
N PRO A 82 -28.19 27.24 -19.82
CA PRO A 82 -27.81 28.67 -19.73
C PRO A 82 -28.35 29.38 -18.49
N ARG A 83 -29.56 29.04 -18.04
CA ARG A 83 -30.18 29.60 -16.82
C ARG A 83 -29.46 29.24 -15.51
N HIS A 84 -28.58 28.23 -15.52
CA HIS A 84 -27.79 27.81 -14.35
C HIS A 84 -26.36 28.38 -14.41
N VAL A 85 -26.02 29.14 -15.45
CA VAL A 85 -24.74 29.83 -15.60
C VAL A 85 -24.91 31.25 -15.06
N HIS A 86 -24.00 31.66 -14.18
CA HIS A 86 -23.96 33.00 -13.65
C HIS A 86 -23.68 34.03 -14.77
N PRO A 87 -24.04 35.32 -14.57
CA PRO A 87 -23.75 36.36 -15.55
C PRO A 87 -22.26 36.52 -15.92
N ASP A 88 -21.35 36.06 -15.05
CA ASP A 88 -19.91 36.03 -15.30
C ASP A 88 -19.45 34.86 -16.19
N GLY A 89 -20.39 34.03 -16.66
CA GLY A 89 -20.12 32.90 -17.54
C GLY A 89 -19.69 31.62 -16.84
N THR A 90 -19.79 31.54 -15.50
CA THR A 90 -19.35 30.38 -14.71
C THR A 90 -20.50 29.67 -13.98
N THR A 91 -20.27 28.43 -13.54
CA THR A 91 -21.10 27.75 -12.55
C THR A 91 -20.30 26.68 -11.81
N HIS A 92 -20.76 26.31 -10.62
CA HIS A 92 -20.12 25.31 -9.77
C HIS A 92 -21.05 24.13 -9.55
N TRP A 93 -20.46 22.94 -9.51
CA TRP A 93 -21.22 21.73 -9.22
C TRP A 93 -20.40 20.74 -8.40
N ASN A 94 -20.96 20.40 -7.24
CA ASN A 94 -20.39 19.41 -6.34
C ASN A 94 -21.20 18.13 -6.43
N ASN A 95 -20.51 17.01 -6.48
CA ASN A 95 -21.16 15.71 -6.39
C ASN A 95 -20.32 14.75 -5.57
N GLU A 96 -20.99 13.82 -4.91
CA GLU A 96 -20.37 12.84 -4.06
C GLU A 96 -21.10 11.51 -4.16
N GLY A 97 -20.35 10.41 -4.04
CA GLY A 97 -20.96 9.09 -4.01
C GLY A 97 -19.93 7.98 -3.85
N TYR A 98 -20.45 6.77 -3.78
CA TYR A 98 -19.63 5.56 -3.65
C TYR A 98 -19.32 4.95 -5.02
N PHE A 99 -18.15 4.32 -5.09
CA PHE A 99 -17.74 3.49 -6.22
C PHE A 99 -17.17 2.15 -5.73
N THR A 100 -17.18 1.18 -6.61
CA THR A 100 -16.53 -0.12 -6.42
C THR A 100 -15.70 -0.45 -7.65
N LEU A 101 -14.52 -0.98 -7.41
CA LEU A 101 -13.57 -1.43 -8.41
C LEU A 101 -13.14 -2.86 -8.09
N ASP A 102 -13.40 -3.77 -9.01
CA ASP A 102 -12.81 -5.11 -8.99
C ASP A 102 -11.54 -5.09 -9.85
N VAL A 103 -10.46 -5.67 -9.33
CA VAL A 103 -9.16 -5.75 -9.98
C VAL A 103 -8.63 -7.17 -9.96
N ARG A 104 -7.91 -7.56 -11.01
CA ARG A 104 -7.15 -8.80 -11.06
C ARG A 104 -5.67 -8.50 -10.89
N LEU A 105 -5.08 -9.01 -9.81
CA LEU A 105 -3.64 -8.99 -9.58
C LEU A 105 -3.04 -10.28 -10.12
N THR A 106 -1.98 -10.20 -10.90
CA THR A 106 -1.24 -11.36 -11.44
C THR A 106 0.25 -11.20 -11.17
N ASP A 107 0.87 -12.20 -10.54
CA ASP A 107 2.33 -12.29 -10.44
C ASP A 107 2.90 -12.73 -11.79
N ALA A 108 3.82 -11.95 -12.36
CA ALA A 108 4.29 -12.19 -13.73
C ALA A 108 5.19 -13.43 -13.84
N ALA A 109 5.91 -13.78 -12.77
CA ALA A 109 6.84 -14.91 -12.77
C ALA A 109 6.14 -16.27 -12.72
N SER A 110 5.12 -16.40 -11.86
CA SER A 110 4.37 -17.64 -11.68
C SER A 110 3.10 -17.73 -12.53
N GLY A 111 2.57 -16.59 -12.99
CA GLY A 111 1.26 -16.51 -13.64
C GLY A 111 0.07 -16.69 -12.68
N ALA A 112 0.32 -16.82 -11.37
CA ALA A 112 -0.74 -16.91 -10.36
C ALA A 112 -1.52 -15.59 -10.27
N SER A 113 -2.83 -15.67 -10.13
CA SER A 113 -3.70 -14.50 -10.05
C SER A 113 -4.73 -14.57 -8.92
N ALA A 114 -5.18 -13.39 -8.49
CA ALA A 114 -6.27 -13.23 -7.55
C ALA A 114 -7.15 -12.03 -7.93
N ASP A 115 -8.46 -12.18 -7.74
CA ASP A 115 -9.42 -11.10 -7.90
C ASP A 115 -9.65 -10.42 -6.55
N LEU A 116 -9.51 -9.10 -6.53
CA LEU A 116 -9.62 -8.25 -5.36
C LEU A 116 -10.70 -7.20 -5.61
N ARG A 117 -11.48 -6.89 -4.58
CA ARG A 117 -12.53 -5.86 -4.63
C ARG A 117 -12.21 -4.72 -3.69
N PHE A 118 -12.25 -3.51 -4.23
CA PHE A 118 -12.03 -2.26 -3.51
C PHE A 118 -13.27 -1.38 -3.61
N GLY A 119 -13.76 -0.93 -2.45
CA GLY A 119 -14.78 0.09 -2.35
C GLY A 119 -14.17 1.45 -2.01
N GLY A 120 -14.78 2.51 -2.49
CA GLY A 120 -14.38 3.87 -2.14
C GLY A 120 -15.49 4.90 -2.26
N ARG A 121 -15.15 6.13 -1.87
CA ARG A 121 -15.99 7.32 -2.01
C ARG A 121 -15.22 8.34 -2.84
N ALA A 122 -15.93 9.03 -3.74
CA ALA A 122 -15.38 10.16 -4.48
C ALA A 122 -16.24 11.39 -4.20
N HIS A 123 -15.59 12.52 -3.90
CA HIS A 123 -16.22 13.82 -3.76
C HIS A 123 -15.58 14.78 -4.75
N MET A 124 -16.37 15.23 -5.73
CA MET A 124 -15.96 16.01 -6.88
C MET A 124 -16.39 17.45 -6.70
N TYR A 125 -15.46 18.36 -6.95
CA TYR A 125 -15.72 19.80 -7.03
C TYR A 125 -15.44 20.25 -8.46
N ASN A 126 -16.51 20.53 -9.22
CA ASN A 126 -16.43 20.93 -10.62
C ASN A 126 -16.75 22.41 -10.80
N GLN A 127 -16.07 23.04 -11.75
CA GLN A 127 -16.37 24.37 -12.24
C GLN A 127 -16.54 24.32 -13.76
N TYR A 128 -17.58 24.99 -14.26
CA TYR A 128 -17.78 25.21 -15.69
C TYR A 128 -17.45 26.66 -16.03
N SER A 129 -16.82 26.88 -17.18
CA SER A 129 -16.68 28.20 -17.79
C SER A 129 -17.17 28.19 -19.25
N THR A 130 -17.86 29.24 -19.65
CA THR A 130 -18.33 29.40 -21.02
C THR A 130 -17.15 29.46 -21.98
N GLY A 131 -17.09 28.52 -22.94
CA GLY A 131 -15.96 28.38 -23.88
C GLY A 131 -14.76 27.58 -23.35
N GLY A 132 -14.66 27.37 -22.03
CA GLY A 132 -13.59 26.56 -21.41
C GLY A 132 -14.02 25.16 -20.99
N GLY A 133 -15.33 24.91 -20.78
CA GLY A 133 -15.86 23.60 -20.39
C GLY A 133 -15.74 23.32 -18.89
N TRP A 134 -15.89 22.04 -18.52
CA TRP A 134 -15.78 21.59 -17.13
C TRP A 134 -14.32 21.32 -16.74
N THR A 135 -13.92 21.84 -15.59
CA THR A 135 -12.69 21.49 -14.86
C THR A 135 -13.06 21.09 -13.45
N GLY A 136 -12.15 20.44 -12.72
CA GLY A 136 -12.45 20.08 -11.35
C GLY A 136 -11.30 19.45 -10.59
N THR A 137 -11.59 19.21 -9.32
CA THR A 137 -10.73 18.50 -8.37
C THR A 137 -11.56 17.40 -7.71
N THR A 138 -10.93 16.29 -7.34
CA THR A 138 -11.63 15.21 -6.64
C THR A 138 -10.89 14.79 -5.39
N TYR A 139 -11.66 14.52 -4.35
CA TYR A 139 -11.24 13.76 -3.19
C TYR A 139 -11.61 12.31 -3.34
N TRP A 140 -10.68 11.41 -3.06
CA TRP A 140 -10.92 9.97 -3.11
C TRP A 140 -10.59 9.34 -1.78
N TRP A 141 -11.43 8.37 -1.41
CA TRP A 141 -11.21 7.57 -0.21
C TRP A 141 -11.49 6.10 -0.52
N PHE A 142 -10.46 5.26 -0.54
CA PHE A 142 -10.57 3.82 -0.50
C PHE A 142 -10.71 3.31 0.92
N MET A 143 -11.63 2.38 1.14
CA MET A 143 -12.01 1.93 2.48
C MET A 143 -11.17 0.76 3.00
N ASP A 144 -10.42 0.08 2.14
CA ASP A 144 -9.88 -1.25 2.42
C ASP A 144 -8.43 -1.43 1.95
N ALA A 145 -7.72 -2.28 2.70
CA ALA A 145 -6.49 -2.93 2.26
C ALA A 145 -6.74 -4.45 2.12
N ARG A 146 -6.00 -5.10 1.22
CA ARG A 146 -6.07 -6.54 0.96
C ARG A 146 -4.66 -7.12 0.86
N THR A 147 -4.49 -8.32 1.41
CA THR A 147 -3.24 -9.07 1.31
C THR A 147 -3.51 -10.42 0.64
N VAL A 148 -2.65 -10.82 -0.28
CA VAL A 148 -2.75 -12.10 -1.00
C VAL A 148 -1.36 -12.65 -1.32
N THR A 149 -1.20 -13.96 -1.24
CA THR A 149 0.05 -14.63 -1.60
C THR A 149 -0.06 -15.22 -3.01
N LEU A 150 0.81 -14.79 -3.93
CA LEU A 150 0.86 -15.25 -5.33
C LEU A 150 2.30 -15.60 -5.69
N GLY A 151 2.52 -16.76 -6.32
CA GLY A 151 3.87 -17.14 -6.75
C GLY A 151 4.91 -17.27 -5.63
N GLY A 152 4.47 -17.37 -4.36
CA GLY A 152 5.34 -17.35 -3.18
C GLY A 152 5.68 -15.95 -2.65
N ASN A 153 5.14 -14.89 -3.26
CA ASN A 153 5.28 -13.50 -2.81
C ASN A 153 3.99 -13.04 -2.09
N ASP A 154 4.15 -12.30 -1.00
CA ASP A 154 3.04 -11.65 -0.30
C ASP A 154 2.79 -10.25 -0.87
N TYR A 155 1.64 -10.06 -1.52
CA TYR A 155 1.20 -8.78 -2.05
C TYR A 155 0.28 -8.11 -1.05
N THR A 156 0.53 -6.84 -0.76
CA THR A 156 -0.42 -5.97 -0.05
C THR A 156 -0.85 -4.86 -0.99
N VAL A 157 -2.15 -4.67 -1.14
CA VAL A 157 -2.77 -3.69 -2.04
C VAL A 157 -3.77 -2.83 -1.27
N TRP A 158 -3.68 -1.52 -1.43
CA TRP A 158 -4.56 -0.55 -0.78
C TRP A 158 -4.71 0.69 -1.66
N GLY A 159 -5.77 1.45 -1.46
CA GLY A 159 -5.96 2.69 -2.23
C GLY A 159 -5.40 3.93 -1.55
N ASP A 160 -5.05 4.93 -2.35
CA ASP A 160 -4.65 6.25 -1.85
C ASP A 160 -5.85 7.08 -1.38
N ASN A 161 -5.70 7.72 -0.22
CA ASN A 161 -6.73 8.56 0.40
C ASN A 161 -6.23 10.00 0.45
N TRP A 162 -6.55 10.79 -0.56
CA TRP A 162 -5.99 12.14 -0.69
C TRP A 162 -6.86 13.06 -1.57
N TYR A 163 -6.61 14.37 -1.46
CA TYR A 163 -7.32 15.44 -2.16
C TYR A 163 -6.47 16.08 -3.25
N GLY A 164 -6.92 16.04 -4.50
CA GLY A 164 -6.33 16.85 -5.55
C GLY A 164 -6.76 16.50 -6.97
N THR A 165 -5.85 16.72 -7.93
CA THR A 165 -6.13 16.62 -9.37
C THR A 165 -5.55 15.39 -10.04
N THR A 166 -4.74 14.58 -9.34
CA THR A 166 -4.12 13.38 -9.93
C THR A 166 -5.08 12.21 -9.88
N GLU A 167 -4.85 11.22 -10.73
CA GLU A 167 -5.71 10.05 -10.78
C GLU A 167 -5.62 9.23 -9.47
N PRO A 168 -6.75 8.71 -8.97
CA PRO A 168 -6.75 7.78 -7.85
C PRO A 168 -5.97 6.52 -8.21
N ALA A 169 -5.11 6.12 -7.29
CA ALA A 169 -4.23 4.96 -7.45
C ALA A 169 -4.48 3.92 -6.36
N LEU A 170 -4.24 2.66 -6.73
CA LEU A 170 -3.94 1.60 -5.78
C LEU A 170 -2.43 1.50 -5.64
N ASN A 171 -1.96 1.41 -4.40
CA ASN A 171 -0.58 1.09 -4.09
C ASN A 171 -0.43 -0.42 -3.99
N VAL A 172 0.69 -0.92 -4.49
CA VAL A 172 1.07 -2.32 -4.40
C VAL A 172 2.41 -2.44 -3.71
N TRP A 173 2.46 -3.25 -2.66
CA TRP A 173 3.68 -3.66 -1.97
C TRP A 173 3.87 -5.15 -2.13
N VAL A 174 5.12 -5.58 -2.32
CA VAL A 174 5.46 -7.00 -2.36
C VAL A 174 6.49 -7.32 -1.29
N GLY A 175 6.12 -8.12 -0.31
CA GLY A 175 7.00 -8.59 0.75
C GLY A 175 6.42 -8.53 2.16
N PRO A 176 7.19 -8.99 3.16
CA PRO A 176 6.69 -9.35 4.49
C PRO A 176 6.31 -8.18 5.39
N ASN A 177 6.83 -6.98 5.14
CA ASN A 177 6.58 -5.79 5.96
C ASN A 177 6.06 -4.65 5.08
N PRO A 178 4.73 -4.54 4.85
CA PRO A 178 4.18 -3.36 4.18
C PRO A 178 4.53 -2.09 4.98
N PRO A 179 4.63 -0.93 4.33
CA PRO A 179 5.06 0.28 5.01
C PRO A 179 4.09 0.64 6.16
N ALA A 180 4.67 1.06 7.29
CA ALA A 180 4.01 1.15 8.60
C ALA A 180 2.76 2.04 8.68
N HIS A 181 2.46 2.83 7.66
CA HIS A 181 1.27 3.70 7.60
C HIS A 181 -0.01 2.96 7.21
N LEU A 182 0.07 1.66 6.90
CA LEU A 182 -1.09 0.81 6.52
C LEU A 182 -1.62 -0.04 7.67
N THR A 183 -0.91 -0.05 8.78
CA THR A 183 -1.29 -0.72 10.01
C THR A 183 -1.84 0.31 10.99
N PRO A 184 -3.05 0.12 11.56
CA PRO A 184 -3.41 0.78 12.81
C PRO A 184 -2.28 0.55 13.83
N GLU A 185 -1.93 1.60 14.57
CA GLU A 185 -0.66 1.83 15.27
C GLU A 185 0.11 0.61 15.84
N PRO A 186 1.46 0.61 15.77
CA PRO A 186 2.33 -0.42 16.31
C PRO A 186 2.54 -0.30 17.84
N ALA A 187 1.49 -0.04 18.62
CA ALA A 187 1.58 -0.13 20.09
C ALA A 187 1.91 -1.57 20.56
N GLY A 188 1.65 -2.58 19.73
CA GLY A 188 1.91 -4.00 20.04
C GLY A 188 3.37 -4.45 19.92
N LEU A 189 4.13 -3.90 18.97
CA LEU A 189 5.54 -4.31 18.76
C LEU A 189 6.47 -3.73 19.83
N LEU A 190 6.17 -2.51 20.33
CA LEU A 190 6.90 -1.92 21.45
C LEU A 190 6.66 -2.69 22.76
N LEU A 191 5.42 -3.18 22.99
CA LEU A 191 5.09 -4.03 24.15
C LEU A 191 5.75 -5.41 24.07
N GLY A 192 5.86 -6.02 22.87
CA GLY A 192 6.58 -7.27 22.67
C GLY A 192 8.09 -7.16 22.94
N ALA A 193 8.71 -6.05 22.53
CA ALA A 193 10.12 -5.79 22.82
C ALA A 193 10.38 -5.55 24.32
N ILE A 194 9.48 -4.87 25.03
CA ILE A 194 9.57 -4.65 26.49
C ILE A 194 9.33 -5.96 27.27
N ALA A 195 8.44 -6.84 26.80
CA ALA A 195 8.17 -8.13 27.43
C ALA A 195 9.36 -9.13 27.38
N LEU A 196 10.32 -8.93 26.47
CA LEU A 196 11.51 -9.79 26.33
C LEU A 196 12.73 -9.31 27.14
N VAL A 197 12.74 -8.06 27.64
CA VAL A 197 13.81 -7.50 28.48
C VAL A 197 14.05 -8.31 29.78
N PRO A 198 13.03 -8.82 30.49
CA PRO A 198 13.24 -9.61 31.71
C PRO A 198 13.93 -10.97 31.46
N LEU A 199 13.74 -11.56 30.27
CA LEU A 199 14.32 -12.85 29.91
C LEU A 199 15.82 -12.73 29.61
N GLY A 200 16.25 -11.65 28.95
CA GLY A 200 17.66 -11.35 28.71
C GLY A 200 18.46 -11.05 29.99
N LEU A 201 17.84 -10.35 30.95
CA LEU A 201 18.47 -10.01 32.23
C LEU A 201 18.67 -11.22 33.15
N ARG A 202 17.77 -12.22 33.11
CA ARG A 202 17.95 -13.49 33.85
C ARG A 202 19.12 -14.32 33.32
N ALA A 203 19.34 -14.33 32.00
CA ALA A 203 20.44 -15.06 31.38
C ALA A 203 21.82 -14.45 31.71
N LEU A 204 21.90 -13.13 31.94
CA LEU A 204 23.14 -12.43 32.29
C LEU A 204 23.52 -12.56 33.79
N ARG A 205 22.56 -12.78 34.68
CA ARG A 205 22.81 -12.98 36.12
C ARG A 205 23.41 -14.35 36.48
N GLN A 206 23.43 -15.31 35.56
CA GLN A 206 23.94 -16.67 35.83
C GLN A 206 25.39 -16.91 35.42
N ARG A 207 26.23 -15.89 35.20
CA ARG A 207 27.68 -16.11 35.12
C ARG A 207 28.26 -16.15 36.53
N PRO A 208 28.68 -17.31 37.06
CA PRO A 208 29.42 -17.33 38.31
C PRO A 208 30.81 -16.73 38.04
N THR A 209 31.10 -15.64 38.73
CA THR A 209 32.45 -15.10 38.88
C THR A 209 33.33 -16.20 39.47
N ARG A 210 34.15 -16.85 38.63
CA ARG A 210 35.27 -17.66 39.11
C ARG A 210 36.29 -16.70 39.73
N VAL A 211 36.18 -16.50 41.03
CA VAL A 211 37.25 -15.90 41.84
C VAL A 211 38.43 -16.86 41.76
N ARG A 212 39.47 -16.51 41.00
CA ARG A 212 40.77 -17.18 41.09
C ARG A 212 41.37 -16.78 42.44
N ALA A 213 41.41 -17.71 43.38
CA ALA A 213 42.26 -17.59 44.54
C ALA A 213 43.72 -17.47 44.06
N HIS A 214 44.36 -16.36 44.43
CA HIS A 214 45.78 -16.16 44.27
C HIS A 214 46.48 -17.07 45.29
N ASP A 215 47.18 -18.10 44.81
CA ASP A 215 48.05 -18.94 45.64
C ASP A 215 49.45 -18.31 45.67
N PRO A 216 49.93 -17.78 46.81
CA PRO A 216 51.24 -17.16 46.91
C PRO A 216 52.21 -18.14 47.57
N ARG A 217 52.41 -19.34 47.01
CA ARG A 217 53.49 -20.24 47.44
C ARG A 217 54.04 -21.03 46.27
N ARG A 218 55.09 -20.50 45.64
CA ARG A 218 56.22 -21.26 45.08
C ARG A 218 57.31 -20.28 44.64
N GLY A 219 58.09 -19.86 45.62
CA GLY A 219 59.46 -19.39 45.44
C GLY A 219 60.39 -20.35 46.17
N VAL A 220 61.50 -20.68 45.50
CA VAL A 220 62.62 -21.57 45.86
C VAL A 220 62.35 -23.07 45.70
#